data_AF-A0A5B0E0U7-F1
#
_entry.id   AF-A0A5B0E0U7-F1
#
_cell.length_a   1.000
_cell.length_b   1.000
_cell.length_c   1.000
_cell.angle_alpha   90.00
_cell.angle_beta   90.00
_cell.angle_gamma   90.00
#
_symmetry.space_group_name_H-M   'P 1'
#
loop_
_entity.id
_entity.type
_entity.pdbx_description
1 polymer ?
#
loop_
_entity_poly.entity_id
_entity_poly.type
_entity_poly.pdbx_seq_one_letter_code
_entity_poly.pdbx_strand_id
1 'polypeptide(L)'
;MAFIRTVLLSLAALAIAFAGGAWSAKAMLDHFSGSDILRVGPWQADRMAGSPNADPYSRASYARQGSLAPGLGEGVSFRAALDSSGQALHTNCTYRLSGRVPAARLYSLAAFSVDGQMLVAQPSNLPAYLLSSGLARNDANEAPIIVSATAQPGNWLALAGNRPYVLALTLYDTPVTTSTGAAVPVMPSIERLGCKPNG
;
A
#
# COMPACT_ATOMS: atom_id res chain seq x y z
N MET A 1 10.76 28.30 -47.71
CA MET A 1 9.88 28.50 -46.53
C MET A 1 8.83 27.41 -46.33
N ALA A 2 8.16 26.90 -47.39
CA ALA A 2 7.13 25.87 -47.24
C ALA A 2 7.63 24.57 -46.57
N PHE A 3 8.81 24.06 -46.96
CA PHE A 3 9.38 22.82 -46.44
C PHE A 3 9.67 22.87 -44.92
N ILE A 4 10.26 23.97 -44.44
CA ILE A 4 10.55 24.16 -43.00
C ILE A 4 9.25 24.23 -42.18
N ARG A 5 8.21 24.89 -42.72
CA ARG A 5 6.90 24.98 -42.07
C ARG A 5 6.24 23.60 -41.96
N THR A 6 6.28 22.78 -43.00
CA THR A 6 5.76 21.40 -42.95
C THR A 6 6.54 20.54 -41.96
N VAL A 7 7.87 20.63 -41.93
CA VAL A 7 8.69 19.87 -40.97
C VAL A 7 8.38 20.26 -39.52
N LEU A 8 8.24 21.56 -39.23
CA LEU A 8 7.88 22.05 -37.90
C LEU A 8 6.47 21.61 -37.48
N LEU A 9 5.49 21.65 -38.39
CA LEU A 9 4.12 21.20 -38.10
C LEU A 9 4.07 19.68 -37.85
N SER A 10 4.81 18.88 -38.61
CA SER A 10 4.90 17.43 -38.40
C SER A 10 5.55 17.09 -37.05
N LEU A 11 6.63 17.78 -36.68
CA LEU A 11 7.29 17.60 -35.39
C LEU A 11 6.37 18.00 -34.23
N ALA A 12 5.65 19.11 -34.35
CA ALA A 12 4.67 19.53 -33.35
C ALA A 12 3.54 18.51 -33.21
N ALA A 13 3.02 17.99 -34.32
CA ALA A 13 1.98 16.96 -34.32
C ALA A 13 2.47 15.67 -33.64
N LEU A 14 3.69 15.22 -33.95
CA LEU A 14 4.32 14.06 -33.30
C LEU A 14 4.51 14.28 -31.80
N ALA A 15 5.03 15.44 -31.40
CA ALA A 15 5.25 15.76 -29.99
C ALA A 15 3.92 15.76 -29.21
N ILE A 16 2.86 16.35 -29.77
CA ILE A 16 1.53 16.36 -29.15
C ILE A 16 0.97 14.94 -29.07
N ALA A 17 1.12 14.13 -30.13
CA ALA A 17 0.65 12.75 -30.13
C ALA A 17 1.34 11.89 -29.06
N PHE A 18 2.67 11.97 -28.95
CA PHE A 18 3.41 11.22 -27.94
C PHE A 18 3.14 11.73 -26.52
N ALA A 19 3.14 13.05 -26.31
CA ALA A 19 2.87 13.63 -25.00
C ALA A 19 1.44 13.33 -24.53
N GLY A 20 0.45 13.47 -25.42
CA GLY A 20 -0.94 13.14 -25.15
C GLY A 20 -1.15 11.65 -24.89
N GLY A 21 -0.53 10.78 -25.70
CA GLY A 21 -0.58 9.33 -25.50
C GLY A 21 0.04 8.89 -24.18
N ALA A 22 1.22 9.43 -23.83
CA ALA A 22 1.89 9.14 -22.57
C ALA A 22 1.10 9.66 -21.37
N TRP A 23 0.52 10.86 -21.46
CA TRP A 23 -0.32 11.43 -20.41
C TRP A 23 -1.61 10.61 -20.21
N SER A 24 -2.26 10.20 -21.30
CA SER A 24 -3.46 9.34 -21.24
C SER A 24 -3.15 7.98 -20.64
N ALA A 25 -2.06 7.34 -21.05
CA ALA A 25 -1.63 6.05 -20.50
C ALA A 25 -1.33 6.17 -19.00
N LYS A 26 -0.66 7.25 -18.59
CA LYS A 26 -0.38 7.56 -17.18
C LYS A 26 -1.66 7.78 -16.38
N ALA A 27 -2.60 8.59 -16.88
CA ALA A 27 -3.86 8.85 -16.20
C ALA A 27 -4.67 7.56 -16.03
N MET A 28 -4.69 6.68 -17.03
CA MET A 28 -5.37 5.38 -16.94
C MET A 28 -4.68 4.45 -15.93
N LEU A 29 -3.35 4.41 -15.93
CA LEU A 29 -2.54 3.69 -14.94
C LEU A 29 -2.80 4.15 -13.49
N ASP A 30 -2.96 5.46 -13.29
CA ASP A 30 -3.20 6.03 -11.97
C ASP A 30 -4.64 5.74 -11.46
N HIS A 31 -5.57 5.34 -12.34
CA HIS A 31 -6.98 5.07 -12.01
C HIS A 31 -7.43 3.60 -12.19
N PHE A 32 -6.64 2.73 -12.81
CA PHE A 32 -7.02 1.33 -13.01
C PHE A 32 -6.71 0.51 -11.76
N SER A 33 -7.76 0.11 -11.05
CA SER A 33 -7.69 -0.86 -9.97
C SER A 33 -8.10 -2.22 -10.54
N GLY A 34 -7.19 -3.21 -10.56
CA GLY A 34 -7.38 -4.53 -11.18
C GLY A 34 -8.70 -5.24 -10.81
N SER A 35 -9.14 -6.18 -11.65
CA SER A 35 -10.50 -6.73 -11.64
C SER A 35 -10.81 -7.74 -10.52
N ASP A 36 -9.86 -8.11 -9.65
CA ASP A 36 -10.07 -9.02 -8.50
C ASP A 36 -9.45 -8.48 -7.21
N ILE A 37 -9.88 -7.26 -6.82
CA ILE A 37 -9.49 -6.67 -5.54
C ILE A 37 -10.41 -7.19 -4.44
N LEU A 38 -9.85 -7.98 -3.52
CA LEU A 38 -10.52 -8.38 -2.29
C LEU A 38 -10.53 -7.20 -1.32
N ARG A 39 -11.72 -6.73 -0.91
CA ARG A 39 -11.90 -5.67 0.09
C ARG A 39 -12.44 -6.23 1.39
N VAL A 40 -11.78 -5.90 2.51
CA VAL A 40 -12.21 -6.26 3.86
C VAL A 40 -11.99 -5.06 4.79
N GLY A 41 -13.08 -4.36 5.12
CA GLY A 41 -13.00 -3.10 5.86
C GLY A 41 -12.11 -2.08 5.12
N PRO A 42 -11.12 -1.45 5.79
CA PRO A 42 -10.20 -0.51 5.13
C PRO A 42 -9.14 -1.18 4.26
N TRP A 43 -9.04 -2.51 4.29
CA TRP A 43 -7.99 -3.26 3.60
C TRP A 43 -8.42 -3.72 2.21
N GLN A 44 -7.50 -3.63 1.26
CA GLN A 44 -7.66 -4.12 -0.09
C GLN A 44 -6.42 -4.93 -0.51
N ALA A 45 -6.62 -6.08 -1.16
CA ALA A 45 -5.54 -6.88 -1.73
C ALA A 45 -5.84 -7.22 -3.19
N ASP A 46 -4.85 -7.04 -4.05
CA ASP A 46 -4.84 -7.63 -5.39
C ASP A 46 -4.26 -9.05 -5.26
N ARG A 47 -5.14 -10.05 -5.34
CA ARG A 47 -4.74 -11.46 -5.20
C ARG A 47 -3.96 -11.97 -6.41
N MET A 48 -4.08 -11.31 -7.56
CA MET A 48 -3.52 -11.78 -8.83
C MET A 48 -2.23 -11.06 -9.20
N ALA A 49 -1.79 -10.08 -8.41
CA ALA A 49 -0.56 -9.30 -8.64
C ALA A 49 0.71 -10.13 -8.92
N GLY A 50 0.84 -11.31 -8.31
CA GLY A 50 1.97 -12.24 -8.50
C GLY A 50 1.72 -13.39 -9.48
N SER A 51 0.58 -13.39 -10.18
CA SER A 51 0.18 -14.44 -11.13
C SER A 51 0.76 -14.21 -12.52
N PRO A 52 0.98 -15.26 -13.34
CA PRO A 52 1.16 -15.11 -14.79
C PRO A 52 0.00 -14.35 -15.45
N ASN A 53 -1.19 -14.38 -14.84
CA ASN A 53 -2.40 -13.67 -15.25
C ASN A 53 -2.57 -12.31 -14.57
N ALA A 54 -1.54 -11.79 -13.88
CA ALA A 54 -1.55 -10.44 -13.34
C ALA A 54 -1.85 -9.45 -14.46
N ASP A 55 -2.80 -8.54 -14.23
CA ASP A 55 -3.13 -7.57 -15.26
C ASP A 55 -1.88 -6.71 -15.59
N PRO A 56 -1.71 -6.33 -16.87
CA PRO A 56 -0.51 -5.60 -17.30
C PRO A 56 -0.24 -4.31 -16.50
N TYR A 57 -1.29 -3.72 -15.91
CA TYR A 57 -1.20 -2.47 -15.17
C TYR A 57 -0.73 -2.68 -13.73
N SER A 58 -1.19 -3.72 -13.04
CA SER A 58 -0.59 -4.16 -11.78
C SER A 58 0.89 -4.49 -11.96
N ARG A 59 1.26 -5.25 -13.01
CA ARG A 59 2.67 -5.55 -13.32
C ARG A 59 3.51 -4.29 -13.54
N ALA A 60 3.00 -3.33 -14.32
CA ALA A 60 3.68 -2.05 -14.55
C ALA A 60 3.81 -1.20 -13.26
N SER A 61 2.80 -1.24 -12.39
CA SER A 61 2.80 -0.52 -11.11
C SER A 61 3.86 -1.09 -10.16
N TYR A 62 3.92 -2.42 -10.01
CA TYR A 62 4.96 -3.09 -9.21
C TYR A 62 6.37 -2.84 -9.78
N ALA A 63 6.53 -2.93 -11.11
CA ALA A 63 7.80 -2.62 -11.78
C ALA A 63 8.25 -1.16 -11.56
N ARG A 64 7.33 -0.19 -11.61
CA ARG A 64 7.61 1.22 -11.31
C ARG A 64 7.99 1.46 -9.86
N GLN A 65 7.40 0.70 -8.93
CA GLN A 65 7.69 0.78 -7.50
C GLN A 65 9.01 0.10 -7.12
N GLY A 66 9.65 -0.64 -8.04
CA GLY A 66 10.85 -1.45 -7.74
C GLY A 66 10.56 -2.59 -6.76
N SER A 67 9.28 -2.99 -6.63
CA SER A 67 8.81 -4.00 -5.69
C SER A 67 8.41 -5.25 -6.47
N LEU A 68 8.90 -6.41 -6.05
CA LEU A 68 8.38 -7.69 -6.52
C LEU A 68 7.09 -8.00 -5.76
N ALA A 69 5.99 -8.15 -6.50
CA ALA A 69 4.79 -8.76 -5.94
C ALA A 69 5.15 -10.20 -5.46
N PRO A 70 4.74 -10.62 -4.25
CA PRO A 70 4.90 -12.01 -3.83
C PRO A 70 4.27 -12.94 -4.87
N GLY A 71 4.94 -14.04 -5.21
CA GLY A 71 4.38 -15.06 -6.12
C GLY A 71 3.10 -15.66 -5.56
N LEU A 72 2.25 -16.22 -6.43
CA LEU A 72 1.07 -16.99 -6.01
C LEU A 72 1.48 -18.08 -5.02
N GLY A 73 0.95 -18.04 -3.80
CA GLY A 73 1.26 -18.99 -2.73
C GLY A 73 2.45 -18.63 -1.83
N GLU A 74 3.26 -17.63 -2.17
CA GLU A 74 4.31 -17.12 -1.27
C GLU A 74 3.74 -16.17 -0.22
N GLY A 75 2.75 -15.36 -0.61
CA GLY A 75 2.08 -14.44 0.29
C GLY A 75 1.04 -13.54 -0.39
N VAL A 76 0.42 -12.68 0.41
CA VAL A 76 -0.52 -11.63 -0.04
C VAL A 76 -0.27 -10.35 0.73
N SER A 77 -0.31 -9.21 0.03
CA SER A 77 -0.16 -7.89 0.64
C SER A 77 -1.49 -7.15 0.63
N PHE A 78 -2.03 -6.91 1.83
CA PHE A 78 -3.19 -6.07 2.03
C PHE A 78 -2.73 -4.62 2.24
N ARG A 79 -3.32 -3.71 1.48
CA ARG A 79 -3.06 -2.27 1.55
C ARG A 79 -4.25 -1.54 2.14
N ALA A 80 -4.02 -0.54 2.98
CA ALA A 80 -5.04 0.35 3.50
C ALA A 80 -4.60 1.80 3.38
N ALA A 81 -5.37 2.61 2.65
CA ALA A 81 -5.18 4.06 2.52
C ALA A 81 -6.17 4.86 3.40
N LEU A 82 -7.17 4.17 3.96
CA LEU A 82 -8.21 4.72 4.80
C LEU A 82 -8.18 4.05 6.19
N ASP A 83 -8.70 4.72 7.19
CA ASP A 83 -9.03 4.12 8.48
C ASP A 83 -10.40 3.41 8.44
N SER A 84 -10.75 2.71 9.53
CA SER A 84 -12.03 2.00 9.64
C SER A 84 -13.26 2.90 9.58
N SER A 85 -13.11 4.22 9.74
CA SER A 85 -14.19 5.21 9.57
C SER A 85 -14.29 5.76 8.14
N GLY A 86 -13.41 5.31 7.23
CA GLY A 86 -13.36 5.74 5.84
C GLY A 86 -12.58 7.03 5.60
N GLN A 87 -11.86 7.55 6.60
CA GLN A 87 -11.04 8.75 6.44
C GLN A 87 -9.62 8.39 5.98
N ALA A 88 -9.03 9.23 5.14
CA ALA A 88 -7.67 9.00 4.63
C ALA A 88 -6.63 8.98 5.76
N LEU A 89 -5.70 8.02 5.67
CA LEU A 89 -4.55 7.92 6.55
C LEU A 89 -3.58 9.06 6.27
N HIS A 90 -3.11 9.69 7.35
CA HIS A 90 -2.23 10.84 7.29
C HIS A 90 -1.24 10.85 8.45
N THR A 91 0.02 11.20 8.19
CA THR A 91 1.11 11.04 9.17
C THR A 91 1.03 11.99 10.38
N ASN A 92 0.21 13.06 10.29
CA ASN A 92 -0.08 13.94 11.43
C ASN A 92 -1.04 13.31 12.47
N CYS A 93 -1.62 12.16 12.16
CA CYS A 93 -2.52 11.44 13.06
C CYS A 93 -1.87 10.17 13.62
N THR A 94 -2.34 9.77 14.79
CA THR A 94 -1.99 8.52 15.43
C THR A 94 -3.12 7.52 15.22
N TYR A 95 -2.75 6.31 14.79
CA TYR A 95 -3.70 5.22 14.56
C TYR A 95 -3.35 4.02 15.42
N ARG A 96 -4.37 3.27 15.82
CA ARG A 96 -4.25 1.98 16.48
C ARG A 96 -4.76 0.89 15.55
N LEU A 97 -3.93 -0.13 15.34
CA LEU A 97 -4.33 -1.38 14.73
C LEU A 97 -4.69 -2.36 15.84
N SER A 98 -5.87 -2.95 15.78
CA SER A 98 -6.38 -3.86 16.82
C SER A 98 -7.23 -4.98 16.22
N GLY A 99 -7.39 -6.05 16.98
CA GLY A 99 -8.02 -7.27 16.53
C GLY A 99 -7.05 -8.27 15.92
N ARG A 100 -7.60 -9.30 15.29
CA ARG A 100 -6.82 -10.45 14.81
C ARG A 100 -6.31 -10.20 13.38
N VAL A 101 -5.05 -10.59 13.17
CA VAL A 101 -4.45 -10.71 11.84
C VAL A 101 -4.79 -12.10 11.30
N PRO A 102 -5.09 -12.27 10.00
CA PRO A 102 -5.33 -13.59 9.42
C PRO A 102 -4.18 -14.57 9.68
N ALA A 103 -4.51 -15.86 9.71
CA ALA A 103 -3.52 -16.91 9.91
C ALA A 103 -2.44 -16.85 8.82
N ALA A 104 -1.19 -16.74 9.24
CA ALA A 104 0.00 -16.72 8.38
C ALA A 104 1.20 -17.18 9.23
N ARG A 105 2.21 -17.77 8.58
CA ARG A 105 3.44 -18.17 9.28
C ARG A 105 4.22 -16.96 9.80
N LEU A 106 4.25 -15.90 9.01
CA LEU A 106 4.88 -14.62 9.31
C LEU A 106 4.03 -13.51 8.70
N TYR A 107 4.00 -12.34 9.34
CA TYR A 107 3.51 -11.13 8.69
C TYR A 107 4.44 -9.94 8.94
N SER A 108 4.43 -9.00 8.00
CA SER A 108 5.09 -7.71 8.12
C SER A 108 4.10 -6.57 7.99
N LEU A 109 4.35 -5.47 8.70
CA LEU A 109 3.61 -4.22 8.56
C LEU A 109 4.60 -3.08 8.30
N ALA A 110 4.34 -2.31 7.24
CA ALA A 110 5.11 -1.10 6.96
C ALA A 110 4.22 -0.01 6.35
N ALA A 111 4.69 1.23 6.43
CA ALA A 111 4.03 2.38 5.83
C ALA A 111 4.72 2.77 4.53
N PHE A 112 3.94 3.12 3.52
CA PHE A 112 4.41 3.54 2.20
C PHE A 112 3.78 4.88 1.83
N SER A 113 4.50 5.70 1.08
CA SER A 113 3.92 6.83 0.38
C SER A 113 2.88 6.36 -0.65
N VAL A 114 2.02 7.27 -1.08
CA VAL A 114 1.06 7.02 -2.18
C VAL A 114 1.76 6.61 -3.48
N ASP A 115 3.02 7.00 -3.67
CA ASP A 115 3.88 6.63 -4.81
C ASP A 115 4.58 5.27 -4.65
N GLY A 116 4.36 4.57 -3.54
CA GLY A 116 4.88 3.22 -3.28
C GLY A 116 6.29 3.16 -2.69
N GLN A 117 6.89 4.30 -2.32
CA GLN A 117 8.15 4.33 -1.56
C GLN A 117 7.91 4.09 -0.07
N MET A 118 8.68 3.20 0.56
CA MET A 118 8.57 2.95 2.00
C MET A 118 8.88 4.23 2.80
N LEU A 119 8.06 4.52 3.80
CA LEU A 119 8.29 5.63 4.71
C LEU A 119 9.27 5.19 5.80
N VAL A 120 10.46 5.75 5.75
CA VAL A 120 11.50 5.52 6.77
C VAL A 120 11.58 6.77 7.64
N ALA A 121 11.22 6.64 8.92
CA ALA A 121 11.37 7.71 9.89
C ALA A 121 12.85 7.99 10.16
N GLN A 122 13.16 9.27 10.40
CA GLN A 122 14.49 9.69 10.82
C GLN A 122 14.47 10.01 12.32
N PRO A 123 15.53 9.65 13.08
CA PRO A 123 16.73 8.91 12.65
C PRO A 123 16.44 7.46 12.21
N SER A 124 17.32 6.87 11.39
CA SER A 124 17.09 5.57 10.71
C SER A 124 16.99 4.35 11.64
N ASN A 125 17.23 4.54 12.93
CA ASN A 125 17.05 3.52 13.97
C ASN A 125 15.60 3.43 14.50
N LEU A 126 14.70 4.30 14.02
CA LEU A 126 13.28 4.20 14.35
C LEU A 126 12.62 3.01 13.61
N PRO A 127 11.59 2.38 14.21
CA PRO A 127 10.95 1.20 13.64
C PRO A 127 10.16 1.54 12.36
N ALA A 128 10.79 1.37 11.19
CA ALA A 128 10.20 1.61 9.87
C ALA A 128 9.31 0.47 9.36
N TYR A 129 9.46 -0.72 9.95
CA TYR A 129 8.63 -1.89 9.69
C TYR A 129 8.52 -2.74 10.96
N LEU A 130 7.49 -3.58 11.03
CA LEU A 130 7.27 -4.53 12.11
C LEU A 130 7.14 -5.94 11.54
N LEU A 131 7.67 -6.92 12.29
CA LEU A 131 7.55 -8.35 11.98
C LEU A 131 6.82 -9.06 13.11
N SER A 132 5.95 -10.02 12.77
CA SER A 132 5.11 -10.72 13.74
C SER A 132 5.88 -11.47 14.84
N SER A 133 7.14 -11.82 14.59
CA SER A 133 8.03 -12.47 15.56
C SER A 133 8.54 -11.54 16.65
N GLY A 134 8.58 -10.23 16.41
CA GLY A 134 9.07 -9.22 17.35
C GLY A 134 7.97 -8.46 18.08
N LEU A 135 6.69 -8.80 17.86
CA LEU A 135 5.57 -8.08 18.44
C LEU A 135 5.22 -8.62 19.83
N ALA A 136 5.07 -7.70 20.78
CA ALA A 136 4.48 -7.99 22.08
C ALA A 136 2.98 -8.27 21.92
N ARG A 137 2.50 -9.32 22.58
CA ARG A 137 1.09 -9.74 22.55
C ARG A 137 0.43 -9.53 23.89
N ASN A 138 -0.87 -9.25 23.87
CA ASN A 138 -1.70 -9.21 25.07
C ASN A 138 -2.20 -10.62 25.43
N ASP A 139 -2.92 -10.73 26.56
CA ASP A 139 -3.48 -11.99 27.06
C ASP A 139 -4.51 -12.63 26.09
N ALA A 140 -5.10 -11.82 25.21
CA ALA A 140 -5.99 -12.27 24.13
C ALA A 140 -5.24 -12.75 22.87
N ASN A 141 -3.91 -12.85 22.94
CA ASN A 141 -3.00 -13.22 21.84
C ASN A 141 -3.01 -12.23 20.64
N GLU A 142 -3.51 -11.01 20.86
CA GLU A 142 -3.49 -9.92 19.88
C GLU A 142 -2.20 -9.11 20.02
N ALA A 143 -1.74 -8.53 18.91
CA ALA A 143 -0.60 -7.64 18.87
C ALA A 143 -1.09 -6.23 18.48
N PRO A 144 -1.62 -5.42 19.43
CA PRO A 144 -2.04 -4.07 19.12
C PRO A 144 -0.82 -3.25 18.68
N ILE A 145 -0.94 -2.53 17.57
CA ILE A 145 0.14 -1.72 16.99
C ILE A 145 -0.31 -0.26 16.96
N ILE A 146 0.57 0.64 17.39
CA ILE A 146 0.36 2.08 17.24
C ILE A 146 1.19 2.57 16.05
N VAL A 147 0.55 3.28 15.14
CA VAL A 147 1.19 3.91 13.99
C VAL A 147 1.15 5.42 14.22
N SER A 148 2.32 6.05 14.31
CA SER A 148 2.42 7.44 14.76
C SER A 148 3.75 8.07 14.37
N ALA A 149 3.75 9.37 14.05
CA ALA A 149 4.98 10.16 13.91
C ALA A 149 5.64 10.49 15.27
N THR A 150 4.88 10.39 16.37
CA THR A 150 5.41 10.56 17.74
C THR A 150 5.74 9.21 18.34
N ALA A 151 6.80 9.13 19.15
CA ALA A 151 7.16 7.93 19.89
C ALA A 151 6.00 7.40 20.74
N GLN A 152 5.80 6.09 20.71
CA GLN A 152 4.72 5.39 21.41
C GLN A 152 5.29 4.15 22.12
N PRO A 153 4.73 3.76 23.28
CA PRO A 153 5.13 2.55 23.95
C PRO A 153 4.63 1.28 23.22
N GLY A 154 5.31 0.17 23.45
CA GLY A 154 4.92 -1.14 22.90
C GLY A 154 5.23 -1.29 21.41
N ASN A 155 4.31 -1.93 20.67
CA ASN A 155 4.47 -2.13 19.24
C ASN A 155 4.21 -0.83 18.49
N TRP A 156 5.25 -0.08 18.18
CA TRP A 156 5.16 1.21 17.50
C TRP A 156 5.76 1.12 16.09
N LEU A 157 4.99 1.56 15.10
CA LEU A 157 5.45 1.83 13.74
C LEU A 157 5.65 3.34 13.58
N ALA A 158 6.89 3.75 13.35
CA ALA A 158 7.27 5.15 13.24
C ALA A 158 6.91 5.71 11.87
N LEU A 159 6.24 6.88 11.85
CA LEU A 159 5.95 7.62 10.63
C LEU A 159 6.88 8.82 10.45
N ALA A 160 7.06 9.25 9.21
CA ALA A 160 7.88 10.40 8.83
C ALA A 160 7.11 11.42 8.01
N GLY A 161 7.45 12.70 8.17
CA GLY A 161 6.91 13.80 7.37
C GLY A 161 5.45 14.12 7.67
N ASN A 162 4.86 14.98 6.83
CA ASN A 162 3.47 15.41 6.89
C ASN A 162 2.78 15.13 5.55
N ARG A 163 2.21 13.93 5.39
CA ARG A 163 1.67 13.45 4.11
C ARG A 163 0.65 12.32 4.26
N PRO A 164 -0.18 12.07 3.24
CA PRO A 164 -0.95 10.83 3.16
C PRO A 164 -0.02 9.62 2.97
N TYR A 165 -0.47 8.46 3.43
CA TYR A 165 0.28 7.21 3.34
C TYR A 165 -0.64 5.99 3.22
N VAL A 166 -0.04 4.85 2.87
CA VAL A 166 -0.68 3.55 2.75
C VAL A 166 -0.01 2.59 3.70
N LEU A 167 -0.78 1.88 4.53
CA LEU A 167 -0.28 0.74 5.28
C LEU A 167 -0.28 -0.49 4.39
N ALA A 168 0.81 -1.27 4.42
CA ALA A 168 0.87 -2.57 3.79
C ALA A 168 1.11 -3.65 4.85
N LEU A 169 0.14 -4.55 4.99
CA LEU A 169 0.20 -5.75 5.81
C LEU A 169 0.44 -6.93 4.88
N THR A 170 1.66 -7.47 4.89
CA THR A 170 2.04 -8.60 4.04
C THR A 170 2.04 -9.88 4.85
N LEU A 171 1.25 -10.85 4.41
CA LEU A 171 1.13 -12.17 5.00
C LEU A 171 1.95 -13.16 4.17
N TYR A 172 2.83 -13.92 4.80
CA TYR A 172 3.67 -14.92 4.15
C TYR A 172 3.19 -16.32 4.54
N ASP A 173 3.15 -17.24 3.56
CA ASP A 173 2.70 -18.63 3.76
C ASP A 173 1.33 -18.66 4.47
N THR A 174 0.29 -18.21 3.75
CA THR A 174 -1.06 -18.00 4.29
C THR A 174 -2.14 -18.66 3.43
N PRO A 175 -3.14 -19.34 4.05
CA PRO A 175 -4.27 -19.92 3.34
C PRO A 175 -5.21 -18.87 2.72
N VAL A 176 -5.05 -17.58 3.05
CA VAL A 176 -5.84 -16.50 2.45
C VAL A 176 -5.69 -16.47 0.92
N THR A 177 -4.51 -16.85 0.40
CA THR A 177 -4.20 -16.86 -1.03
C THR A 177 -4.93 -17.94 -1.84
N THR A 178 -5.28 -19.07 -1.21
CA THR A 178 -5.88 -20.25 -1.88
C THR A 178 -7.38 -20.38 -1.66
N SER A 179 -7.99 -19.50 -0.86
CA SER A 179 -9.42 -19.53 -0.53
C SER A 179 -10.31 -19.06 -1.70
N THR A 180 -10.55 -19.94 -2.66
CA THR A 180 -11.65 -19.82 -3.63
C THR A 180 -12.99 -20.16 -2.94
N GLY A 181 -13.46 -19.28 -2.07
CA GLY A 181 -14.83 -19.32 -1.52
C GLY A 181 -14.98 -19.55 -0.01
N ALA A 182 -13.91 -19.70 0.77
CA ALA A 182 -13.99 -19.97 2.21
C ALA A 182 -13.63 -18.72 3.04
N ALA A 183 -14.67 -18.10 3.62
CA ALA A 183 -14.63 -17.04 4.64
C ALA A 183 -13.79 -15.79 4.34
N VAL A 184 -14.46 -14.62 4.34
CA VAL A 184 -13.79 -13.31 4.35
C VAL A 184 -12.77 -13.28 5.50
N PRO A 185 -11.47 -13.05 5.24
CA PRO A 185 -10.46 -13.08 6.29
C PRO A 185 -10.73 -12.00 7.33
N VAL A 186 -10.61 -12.31 8.62
CA VAL A 186 -10.72 -11.30 9.68
C VAL A 186 -9.47 -10.42 9.65
N MET A 187 -9.66 -9.14 9.38
CA MET A 187 -8.59 -8.15 9.31
C MET A 187 -8.60 -7.23 10.54
N PRO A 188 -7.44 -6.72 10.98
CA PRO A 188 -7.39 -5.76 12.08
C PRO A 188 -8.09 -4.45 11.70
N SER A 189 -8.77 -3.83 12.66
CA SER A 189 -9.30 -2.47 12.50
C SER A 189 -8.16 -1.45 12.47
N ILE A 190 -8.38 -0.31 11.82
CA ILE A 190 -7.49 0.85 11.88
C ILE A 190 -8.29 1.99 12.51
N GLU A 191 -8.03 2.30 13.78
CA GLU A 191 -8.76 3.33 14.53
C GLU A 191 -7.91 4.58 14.67
N ARG A 192 -8.49 5.74 14.33
CA ARG A 192 -7.85 7.04 14.54
C ARG A 192 -7.97 7.43 16.01
N LEU A 193 -6.83 7.60 16.69
CA LEU A 193 -6.79 8.03 18.09
C LEU A 193 -6.82 9.55 18.25
N GLY A 194 -6.29 10.26 17.26
CA GLY A 194 -6.23 11.70 17.27
C GLY A 194 -5.25 12.23 16.23
N CYS A 195 -5.38 13.50 15.89
CA CYS A 195 -4.49 14.20 14.98
C CYS A 195 -3.85 15.38 15.71
N LYS A 196 -2.58 15.61 15.45
CA LYS A 196 -1.95 16.86 15.88
C LYS A 196 -2.59 18.01 15.08
N PRO A 197 -2.89 19.14 15.72
CA PRO A 197 -3.24 20.35 14.98
C PRO A 197 -2.11 20.64 13.99
N ASN A 198 -2.48 20.98 12.76
CA ASN A 198 -1.50 21.34 11.73
C ASN A 198 -0.70 22.54 12.27
N GLY A 199 0.59 22.32 12.54
CA GLY A 199 1.54 23.38 12.89
C GLY A 199 1.89 24.20 11.67
#